data_AF-A0A857FLW9-F1
#
_entry.id   AF-A0A857FLW9-F1
#
_cell.length_a   1.000
_cell.length_b   1.000
_cell.length_c   1.000
_cell.angle_alpha   90.00
_cell.angle_beta   90.00
_cell.angle_gamma   90.00
#
_symmetry.space_group_name_H-M   'P 1'
#
loop_
_entity.id
_entity.type
_entity.pdbx_description
1 polymer ?
#
loop_
_entity_poly.entity_id
_entity_poly.type
_entity_poly.pdbx_seq_one_letter_code
_entity_poly.pdbx_strand_id
1 'polypeptide(L)'
;MGSRNRYGSAQAVSRENGQMVLVSGHFDIDSLQQTMNHYRREGRISASRGNECPIVAHSGAWLSMTLPELDGWNAGALNLDGGTLIIAHAQGTSVTMLPVNIRAGGGTLMFDRGTKNGGSLLVDLKRMCDSHATLKLVFEGHEKQFAAYDPMTDMTLVGLAPASNTIEGWVALRLDGNPWHIGHHTVMEGAPLPQLRREWRANGKPHVTLSLPG
;
A
#
# COMPACT_ATOMS: atom_id res chain seq x y z
N MET A 1 3.26 23.08 -10.07
CA MET A 1 3.85 22.97 -11.42
C MET A 1 3.57 21.57 -11.95
N GLY A 2 3.29 21.44 -13.26
CA GLY A 2 2.59 20.37 -14.00
C GLY A 2 2.80 18.91 -13.54
N SER A 3 1.81 18.04 -13.63
CA SER A 3 1.05 17.66 -14.83
C SER A 3 -0.33 17.12 -14.44
N ARG A 4 -1.36 17.40 -15.25
CA ARG A 4 -2.61 16.62 -15.24
C ARG A 4 -2.22 15.16 -15.48
N ASN A 5 -2.49 14.28 -14.51
CA ASN A 5 -2.33 12.84 -14.66
C ASN A 5 -3.14 12.39 -15.87
N ARG A 6 -2.47 12.14 -17.00
CA ARG A 6 -3.12 11.53 -18.16
C ARG A 6 -3.41 10.09 -17.76
N TYR A 7 -4.68 9.72 -17.81
CA TYR A 7 -5.12 8.33 -17.65
C TYR A 7 -4.27 7.41 -18.55
N GLY A 8 -3.84 6.28 -18.01
CA GLY A 8 -3.04 5.29 -18.72
C GLY A 8 -3.83 4.70 -19.89
N SER A 9 -3.17 4.51 -21.03
CA SER A 9 -3.78 3.88 -22.21
C SER A 9 -3.56 2.36 -22.19
N ALA A 10 -4.30 1.61 -23.00
CA ALA A 10 -4.10 0.16 -23.15
C ALA A 10 -2.67 -0.22 -23.60
N GLN A 11 -1.97 0.68 -24.32
CA GLN A 11 -0.57 0.48 -24.72
C GLN A 11 0.42 0.57 -23.55
N ALA A 12 0.01 1.18 -22.44
CA ALA A 12 0.80 1.26 -21.22
C ALA A 12 0.56 0.08 -20.26
N VAL A 13 -0.21 -0.92 -20.71
CA VAL A 13 -0.45 -2.18 -20.00
C VAL A 13 0.08 -3.32 -20.86
N SER A 14 1.02 -4.11 -20.34
CA SER A 14 1.50 -5.35 -20.96
C SER A 14 1.07 -6.56 -20.15
N ARG A 15 1.27 -7.76 -20.72
CA ARG A 15 1.01 -9.03 -20.04
C ARG A 15 2.28 -9.86 -20.02
N GLU A 16 2.72 -10.22 -18.82
CA GLU A 16 3.93 -11.03 -18.63
C GLU A 16 3.64 -12.12 -17.61
N ASN A 17 3.93 -13.38 -17.96
CA ASN A 17 3.78 -14.53 -17.05
C ASN A 17 2.40 -14.65 -16.37
N GLY A 18 1.35 -14.22 -17.06
CA GLY A 18 -0.02 -14.25 -16.54
C GLY A 18 -0.35 -13.13 -15.54
N GLN A 19 0.52 -12.13 -15.42
CA GLN A 19 0.32 -10.91 -14.64
C GLN A 19 -0.02 -9.74 -15.57
N MET A 20 -0.76 -8.77 -15.05
CA MET A 20 -1.02 -7.51 -15.72
C MET A 20 0.03 -6.50 -15.29
N VAL A 21 0.75 -5.95 -16.25
CA VAL A 21 1.93 -5.12 -16.01
C VAL A 21 1.61 -3.69 -16.43
N LEU A 22 1.57 -2.77 -15.47
CA LEU A 22 1.34 -1.35 -15.68
C LEU A 22 2.70 -0.69 -15.85
N VAL A 23 2.98 -0.16 -17.04
CA VAL A 23 4.30 0.37 -17.40
C VAL A 23 4.37 1.88 -17.19
N SER A 24 3.31 2.62 -17.52
CA SER A 24 3.28 4.08 -17.32
C SER A 24 1.87 4.66 -17.29
N GLY A 25 1.72 5.84 -16.68
CA GLY A 25 0.45 6.55 -16.63
C GLY A 25 -0.37 6.24 -15.37
N HIS A 26 -1.59 6.77 -15.32
CA HIS A 26 -2.46 6.68 -14.14
C HIS A 26 -3.68 5.81 -14.41
N PHE A 27 -3.86 4.78 -13.60
CA PHE A 27 -4.94 3.81 -13.71
C PHE A 27 -5.84 3.90 -12.49
N ASP A 28 -7.14 3.96 -12.71
CA ASP A 28 -8.16 3.66 -11.71
C ASP A 28 -8.79 2.28 -11.99
N ILE A 29 -9.70 1.84 -11.12
CA ILE A 29 -10.37 0.57 -11.30
C ILE A 29 -11.13 0.47 -12.61
N ASP A 30 -11.84 1.53 -13.00
CA ASP A 30 -12.62 1.54 -14.24
C ASP A 30 -11.71 1.35 -15.47
N SER A 31 -10.58 2.06 -15.50
CA SER A 31 -9.58 1.95 -16.56
C SER A 31 -8.96 0.55 -16.61
N LEU A 32 -8.69 -0.06 -15.46
CA LEU A 32 -8.20 -1.44 -15.38
C LEU A 32 -9.25 -2.43 -15.88
N GLN A 33 -10.52 -2.28 -15.48
CA GLN A 33 -11.61 -3.14 -15.91
C GLN A 33 -11.84 -3.05 -17.42
N GLN A 34 -11.81 -1.84 -17.98
CA GLN A 34 -11.89 -1.63 -19.43
C GLN A 34 -10.72 -2.31 -20.15
N THR A 35 -9.50 -2.16 -19.63
CA THR A 35 -8.30 -2.79 -20.20
C THR A 35 -8.39 -4.31 -20.13
N MET A 36 -8.77 -4.87 -18.99
CA MET A 36 -9.00 -6.32 -18.82
C MET A 36 -10.07 -6.83 -19.79
N ASN A 37 -11.18 -6.11 -19.94
CA ASN A 37 -12.25 -6.51 -20.83
C ASN A 37 -11.82 -6.45 -22.31
N HIS A 38 -11.00 -5.48 -22.68
CA HIS A 38 -10.38 -5.40 -24.00
C HIS A 38 -9.49 -6.62 -24.26
N TYR A 39 -8.57 -6.92 -23.35
CA TYR A 39 -7.69 -8.11 -23.45
C TYR A 39 -8.45 -9.44 -23.45
N ARG A 40 -9.59 -9.55 -22.72
CA ARG A 40 -10.48 -10.71 -22.79
C ARG A 40 -11.10 -10.87 -24.19
N ARG A 41 -11.59 -9.78 -24.79
CA ARG A 41 -12.19 -9.79 -26.13
C ARG A 41 -11.17 -10.17 -27.21
N GLU A 42 -9.92 -9.78 -27.05
CA GLU A 42 -8.83 -10.14 -27.97
C GLU A 42 -8.36 -11.61 -27.81
N GLY A 43 -9.02 -12.42 -26.96
CA GLY A 43 -8.60 -13.80 -26.68
C GLY A 43 -7.28 -13.88 -25.91
N ARG A 44 -6.77 -12.75 -25.43
CA ARG A 44 -5.51 -12.64 -24.68
C ARG A 44 -5.69 -12.91 -23.20
N ILE A 45 -6.91 -13.12 -22.71
CA ILE A 45 -7.21 -13.60 -21.35
C ILE A 45 -8.13 -14.81 -21.46
N SER A 46 -7.74 -15.93 -20.85
CA SER A 46 -8.60 -17.11 -20.72
C SER A 46 -9.71 -16.80 -19.70
N ALA A 47 -10.98 -17.04 -20.08
CA ALA A 47 -12.14 -16.86 -19.21
C ALA A 47 -12.07 -17.70 -17.91
N SER A 48 -11.18 -18.70 -17.86
CA SER A 48 -10.98 -19.60 -16.73
C SER A 48 -10.17 -19.03 -15.56
N ARG A 49 -9.51 -17.87 -15.70
CA ARG A 49 -8.90 -17.16 -14.56
C ARG A 49 -9.89 -16.10 -14.08
N GLY A 50 -10.89 -16.54 -13.32
CA GLY A 50 -11.80 -15.63 -12.61
C GLY A 50 -10.97 -14.71 -11.74
N ASN A 51 -11.14 -13.39 -11.90
CA ASN A 51 -10.61 -12.23 -11.17
C ASN A 51 -9.14 -12.21 -10.67
N GLU A 52 -8.45 -13.30 -10.36
CA GLU A 52 -7.13 -13.46 -9.74
C GLU A 52 -5.92 -13.13 -10.63
N CYS A 53 -5.96 -12.08 -11.45
CA CYS A 53 -4.77 -11.66 -12.21
C CYS A 53 -3.91 -10.71 -11.38
N PRO A 54 -2.70 -11.11 -10.92
CA PRO A 54 -1.84 -10.21 -10.16
C PRO A 54 -1.45 -9.01 -11.01
N ILE A 55 -1.41 -7.83 -10.39
CA ILE A 55 -0.97 -6.61 -11.04
C ILE A 55 0.46 -6.29 -10.62
N VAL A 56 1.26 -5.77 -11.55
CA VAL A 56 2.60 -5.24 -11.32
C VAL A 56 2.60 -3.78 -11.74
N ALA A 57 2.88 -2.86 -10.81
CA ALA A 57 3.07 -1.45 -11.11
C ALA A 57 4.56 -1.14 -11.24
N HIS A 58 5.02 -0.87 -12.47
CA HIS A 58 6.40 -0.45 -12.73
C HIS A 58 6.62 1.04 -12.53
N SER A 59 7.89 1.42 -12.55
CA SER A 59 8.32 2.82 -12.56
C SER A 59 7.56 3.65 -13.60
N GLY A 60 6.90 4.72 -13.12
CA GLY A 60 6.09 5.61 -13.95
C GLY A 60 4.60 5.24 -14.01
N ALA A 61 4.20 4.08 -13.50
CA ALA A 61 2.80 3.69 -13.34
C ALA A 61 2.25 4.09 -11.97
N TRP A 62 1.00 4.56 -11.98
CA TRP A 62 0.23 4.97 -10.83
C TRP A 62 -1.08 4.19 -10.84
N LEU A 63 -1.38 3.48 -9.77
CA LEU A 63 -2.66 2.80 -9.57
C LEU A 63 -3.40 3.46 -8.42
N SER A 64 -4.62 3.91 -8.64
CA SER A 64 -5.47 4.55 -7.64
C SER A 64 -6.74 3.74 -7.42
N MET A 65 -7.05 3.45 -6.16
CA MET A 65 -8.22 2.66 -5.78
C MET A 65 -8.83 3.21 -4.49
N THR A 66 -10.15 3.16 -4.36
CA THR A 66 -10.83 3.39 -3.08
C THR A 66 -10.93 2.11 -2.24
N LEU A 67 -11.20 2.21 -0.93
CA LEU A 67 -11.40 1.02 -0.10
C LEU A 67 -12.54 0.09 -0.60
N PRO A 68 -13.74 0.60 -0.96
CA PRO A 68 -14.81 -0.26 -1.49
C PRO A 68 -14.44 -0.90 -2.83
N GLU A 69 -13.72 -0.15 -3.68
CA GLU A 69 -13.18 -0.68 -4.92
C GLU A 69 -12.21 -1.83 -4.66
N LEU A 70 -11.32 -1.67 -3.69
CA LEU A 70 -10.34 -2.68 -3.30
C LEU A 70 -11.02 -3.92 -2.69
N ASP A 71 -12.05 -3.73 -1.87
CA ASP A 71 -12.84 -4.81 -1.25
C ASP A 71 -13.60 -5.62 -2.31
N GLY A 72 -14.19 -4.92 -3.30
CA GLY A 72 -14.82 -5.56 -4.46
C GLY A 72 -13.81 -6.14 -5.46
N TRP A 73 -12.55 -5.72 -5.38
CA TRP A 73 -11.49 -6.14 -6.29
C TRP A 73 -10.82 -7.42 -5.81
N ASN A 74 -11.27 -8.55 -6.37
CA ASN A 74 -10.73 -9.87 -6.05
C ASN A 74 -9.59 -10.29 -7.00
N ALA A 75 -8.52 -9.49 -7.18
CA ALA A 75 -7.47 -9.76 -8.18
C ALA A 75 -6.12 -10.32 -7.71
N GLY A 76 -6.11 -11.07 -6.63
CA GLY A 76 -4.85 -11.61 -6.10
C GLY A 76 -3.92 -10.49 -5.62
N ALA A 77 -2.60 -10.74 -5.61
CA ALA A 77 -1.63 -9.82 -5.02
C ALA A 77 -1.30 -8.62 -5.94
N LEU A 78 -1.13 -7.44 -5.34
CA LEU A 78 -0.51 -6.29 -6.00
C LEU A 78 1.01 -6.37 -5.84
N ASN A 79 1.75 -6.02 -6.89
CA ASN A 79 3.20 -6.01 -6.89
C ASN A 79 3.70 -4.62 -7.25
N LEU A 80 4.65 -4.09 -6.46
CA LEU A 80 5.33 -2.84 -6.75
C LEU A 80 6.73 -3.14 -7.29
N ASP A 81 7.04 -2.58 -8.46
CA ASP A 81 8.37 -2.62 -9.08
C ASP A 81 8.77 -1.21 -9.55
N GLY A 82 8.83 -0.29 -8.58
CA GLY A 82 9.10 1.13 -8.79
C GLY A 82 7.85 1.99 -9.03
N GLY A 83 6.67 1.38 -9.13
CA GLY A 83 5.39 2.07 -9.30
C GLY A 83 4.83 2.69 -8.01
N THR A 84 3.69 3.36 -8.16
CA THR A 84 2.95 3.99 -7.05
C THR A 84 1.54 3.41 -6.94
N LEU A 85 1.16 2.98 -5.75
CA LEU A 85 -0.23 2.65 -5.41
C LEU A 85 -0.78 3.72 -4.47
N ILE A 86 -1.91 4.30 -4.85
CA ILE A 86 -2.67 5.27 -4.06
C ILE A 86 -3.92 4.58 -3.58
N ILE A 87 -4.14 4.59 -2.26
CA ILE A 87 -5.35 4.08 -1.65
C ILE A 87 -6.09 5.24 -1.01
N ALA A 88 -7.27 5.51 -1.57
CA ALA A 88 -8.17 6.53 -1.09
C ALA A 88 -9.15 5.93 -0.10
N HIS A 89 -9.31 6.59 1.05
CA HIS A 89 -10.29 6.18 2.03
C HIS A 89 -11.70 6.60 1.60
N ALA A 90 -12.62 5.66 1.59
CA ALA A 90 -14.02 5.91 1.29
C ALA A 90 -14.91 5.18 2.30
N GLN A 91 -16.20 5.55 2.34
CA GLN A 91 -17.17 4.94 3.26
C GLN A 91 -17.21 3.42 3.05
N GLY A 92 -17.10 2.68 4.14
CA GLY A 92 -17.10 1.23 4.16
C GLY A 92 -17.24 0.73 5.60
N THR A 93 -17.78 -0.47 5.76
CA THR A 93 -17.94 -1.11 7.07
C THR A 93 -17.06 -2.34 7.24
N SER A 94 -16.36 -2.76 6.18
CA SER A 94 -15.47 -3.91 6.16
C SER A 94 -14.03 -3.53 6.54
N VAL A 95 -13.31 -4.52 7.05
CA VAL A 95 -11.85 -4.51 7.13
C VAL A 95 -11.35 -5.13 5.83
N THR A 96 -10.67 -4.34 5.00
CA THR A 96 -10.06 -4.80 3.75
C THR A 96 -8.63 -5.25 4.02
N MET A 97 -8.27 -6.46 3.57
CA MET A 97 -6.89 -6.94 3.61
C MET A 97 -6.27 -6.87 2.22
N LEU A 98 -5.08 -6.30 2.13
CA LEU A 98 -4.38 -6.13 0.86
C LEU A 98 -2.97 -6.72 0.90
N PRO A 99 -2.74 -7.85 0.21
CA PRO A 99 -1.39 -8.36 -0.03
C PRO A 99 -0.64 -7.48 -1.03
N VAL A 100 0.51 -6.93 -0.62
CA VAL A 100 1.40 -6.15 -1.49
C VAL A 100 2.81 -6.74 -1.46
N ASN A 101 3.27 -7.14 -2.64
CA ASN A 101 4.61 -7.66 -2.86
C ASN A 101 5.56 -6.55 -3.34
N ILE A 102 6.69 -6.39 -2.68
CA ILE A 102 7.74 -5.43 -3.03
C ILE A 102 8.79 -6.17 -3.85
N ARG A 103 8.95 -5.78 -5.12
CA ARG A 103 9.98 -6.33 -6.03
C ARG A 103 11.27 -5.52 -5.98
N ALA A 104 12.22 -5.85 -6.84
CA ALA A 104 13.56 -5.25 -6.86
C ALA A 104 13.57 -3.73 -7.15
N GLY A 105 12.55 -3.21 -7.83
CA GLY A 105 12.38 -1.77 -8.05
C GLY A 105 11.78 -1.00 -6.88
N GLY A 106 11.31 -1.68 -5.83
CA GLY A 106 10.67 -1.05 -4.67
C GLY A 106 9.34 -0.41 -5.05
N GLY A 107 9.04 0.76 -4.49
CA GLY A 107 7.87 1.53 -4.92
C GLY A 107 7.39 2.56 -3.90
N THR A 108 6.16 3.03 -4.12
CA THR A 108 5.49 3.96 -3.22
C THR A 108 4.08 3.49 -2.90
N LEU A 109 3.74 3.45 -1.62
CA LEU A 109 2.37 3.37 -1.12
C LEU A 109 1.95 4.74 -0.61
N MET A 110 0.83 5.24 -1.09
CA MET A 110 0.29 6.52 -0.68
C MET A 110 -1.13 6.34 -0.15
N PHE A 111 -1.37 6.87 1.04
CA PHE A 111 -2.64 6.81 1.74
C PHE A 111 -3.16 8.23 1.86
N ASP A 112 -4.39 8.46 1.41
CA ASP A 112 -4.99 9.78 1.46
C ASP A 112 -5.39 10.19 2.89
N ARG A 113 -5.91 11.41 3.02
CA ARG A 113 -6.28 12.03 4.29
C ARG A 113 -7.43 11.36 5.06
N GLY A 114 -8.12 10.36 4.51
CA GLY A 114 -9.25 9.76 5.23
C GLY A 114 -10.56 10.57 5.16
N THR A 115 -11.69 9.91 5.46
CA THR A 115 -13.00 10.53 5.78
C THR A 115 -13.55 9.92 7.08
N LYS A 116 -14.23 10.68 7.95
CA LYS A 116 -14.54 10.25 9.34
C LYS A 116 -15.31 8.93 9.51
N ASN A 117 -16.00 8.45 8.48
CA ASN A 117 -16.96 7.35 8.59
C ASN A 117 -16.66 6.24 7.57
N GLY A 118 -15.45 5.68 7.54
CA GLY A 118 -15.12 4.65 6.55
C GLY A 118 -14.34 3.46 7.10
N GLY A 119 -14.00 2.58 6.15
CA GLY A 119 -13.48 1.24 6.44
C GLY A 119 -12.04 1.26 6.96
N SER A 120 -11.59 0.10 7.44
CA SER A 120 -10.20 -0.09 7.84
C SER A 120 -9.45 -0.93 6.82
N LEU A 121 -8.15 -0.65 6.66
CA LEU A 121 -7.26 -1.31 5.73
C LEU A 121 -6.09 -1.92 6.49
N LEU A 122 -5.89 -3.21 6.29
CA LEU A 122 -4.66 -3.90 6.67
C LEU A 122 -3.88 -4.26 5.40
N VAL A 123 -2.70 -3.67 5.24
CA VAL A 123 -1.79 -4.01 4.13
C VAL A 123 -0.77 -5.03 4.62
N ASP A 124 -0.75 -6.21 4.02
CA ASP A 124 0.27 -7.25 4.28
C ASP A 124 1.44 -7.05 3.31
N LEU A 125 2.55 -6.49 3.79
CA LEU A 125 3.72 -6.20 2.95
C LEU A 125 4.73 -7.34 2.97
N LYS A 126 5.06 -7.86 1.79
CA LYS A 126 6.06 -8.91 1.61
C LYS A 126 7.15 -8.49 0.66
N ARG A 127 8.41 -8.66 1.05
CA ARG A 127 9.56 -8.48 0.14
C ARG A 127 9.76 -9.75 -0.67
N MET A 128 9.85 -9.62 -1.99
CA MET A 128 10.13 -10.74 -2.89
C MET A 128 11.62 -10.82 -3.19
N CYS A 129 12.18 -12.03 -3.27
CA CYS A 129 13.53 -12.31 -3.76
C CYS A 129 14.65 -11.47 -3.11
N ASP A 130 14.77 -11.48 -1.78
CA ASP A 130 15.77 -10.72 -1.01
C ASP A 130 15.86 -9.23 -1.40
N SER A 131 14.74 -8.66 -1.85
CA SER A 131 14.70 -7.27 -2.31
C SER A 131 15.01 -6.30 -1.17
N HIS A 132 16.19 -5.70 -1.24
CA HIS A 132 16.62 -4.53 -0.47
C HIS A 132 16.07 -3.22 -1.06
N ALA A 133 15.05 -3.29 -1.93
CA ALA A 133 14.52 -2.09 -2.55
C ALA A 133 13.78 -1.22 -1.54
N THR A 134 13.97 0.09 -1.63
CA THR A 134 13.29 1.04 -0.74
C THR A 134 11.79 1.08 -1.07
N LEU A 135 10.95 0.95 -0.05
CA LEU A 135 9.53 1.25 -0.13
C LEU A 135 9.26 2.58 0.58
N LYS A 136 8.60 3.50 -0.13
CA LYS A 136 8.13 4.77 0.43
C LYS A 136 6.69 4.63 0.89
N LEU A 137 6.42 4.95 2.15
CA LEU A 137 5.06 5.06 2.70
C LEU A 137 4.74 6.53 2.84
N VAL A 138 3.68 7.01 2.19
CA VAL A 138 3.25 8.40 2.21
C VAL A 138 1.87 8.49 2.85
N PHE A 139 1.77 9.18 3.97
CA PHE A 139 0.51 9.43 4.66
C PHE A 139 0.14 10.90 4.45
N GLU A 140 -0.75 11.16 3.50
CA GLU A 140 -1.16 12.51 3.12
C GLU A 140 -2.17 13.09 4.11
N GLY A 141 -1.96 14.32 4.56
CA GLY A 141 -2.86 15.01 5.49
C GLY A 141 -2.83 14.49 6.93
N HIS A 142 -1.93 13.57 7.26
CA HIS A 142 -1.83 12.96 8.59
C HIS A 142 -0.61 13.45 9.36
N GLU A 143 -0.84 13.94 10.57
CA GLU A 143 0.20 14.58 11.38
C GLU A 143 1.06 13.61 12.19
N LYS A 144 0.56 12.38 12.44
CA LYS A 144 1.20 11.39 13.31
C LYS A 144 1.10 9.98 12.75
N GLN A 145 2.22 9.28 12.76
CA GLN A 145 2.33 7.87 12.38
C GLN A 145 3.08 7.12 13.47
N PHE A 146 2.74 5.86 13.65
CA PHE A 146 3.41 4.98 14.59
C PHE A 146 3.97 3.76 13.87
N ALA A 147 5.04 3.20 14.43
CA ALA A 147 5.46 1.84 14.19
C ALA A 147 5.62 1.14 15.55
N ALA A 148 5.11 -0.08 15.66
CA ALA A 148 5.26 -0.92 16.83
C ALA A 148 5.88 -2.26 16.40
N TYR A 149 6.97 -2.66 17.05
CA TYR A 149 7.64 -3.93 16.81
C TYR A 149 7.27 -4.94 17.91
N ASP A 150 6.88 -6.15 17.49
CA ASP A 150 6.66 -7.29 18.36
C ASP A 150 7.81 -8.31 18.17
N PRO A 151 8.74 -8.43 19.15
CA PRO A 151 9.84 -9.40 19.09
C PRO A 151 9.39 -10.85 19.18
N MET A 152 8.20 -11.14 19.73
CA MET A 152 7.72 -12.52 19.85
C MET A 152 7.36 -13.10 18.49
N THR A 153 6.76 -12.29 17.64
CA THR A 153 6.31 -12.67 16.31
C THR A 153 7.28 -12.24 15.20
N ASP A 154 8.30 -11.45 15.56
CA ASP A 154 9.20 -10.75 14.64
C ASP A 154 8.41 -9.97 13.57
N MET A 155 7.46 -9.15 14.02
CA MET A 155 6.61 -8.34 13.13
C MET A 155 6.60 -6.88 13.54
N THR A 156 6.58 -5.99 12.55
CA THR A 156 6.36 -4.55 12.75
C THR A 156 5.01 -4.14 12.16
N LEU A 157 4.18 -3.48 12.97
CA LEU A 157 2.97 -2.79 12.51
C LEU A 157 3.27 -1.30 12.35
N VAL A 158 2.84 -0.72 11.23
CA VAL A 158 3.01 0.71 10.92
C VAL A 158 1.68 1.28 10.53
N GLY A 159 1.35 2.48 10.95
CA GLY A 159 0.12 3.09 10.48
C GLY A 159 -0.17 4.42 11.11
N LEU A 160 -1.43 4.81 11.00
CA LEU A 160 -1.95 5.99 11.68
C LEU A 160 -2.23 5.63 13.14
N ALA A 161 -1.69 6.42 14.06
CA ALA A 161 -1.92 6.18 15.48
C ALA A 161 -3.42 6.31 15.77
N PRO A 162 -4.04 5.42 16.56
CA PRO A 162 -5.41 5.63 17.00
C PRO A 162 -5.45 6.78 18.02
N ALA A 163 -6.24 7.82 17.77
CA ALA A 163 -6.68 8.77 18.80
C ALA A 163 -8.19 8.76 18.96
N SER A 164 -8.63 9.19 20.14
CA SER A 164 -9.99 9.12 20.65
C SER A 164 -11.05 9.92 19.87
N ASN A 165 -10.69 10.72 18.86
CA ASN A 165 -11.53 11.83 18.38
C ASN A 165 -11.39 12.21 16.88
N THR A 166 -10.74 11.37 16.06
CA THR A 166 -10.39 11.66 14.64
C THR A 166 -10.48 10.40 13.77
N ILE A 167 -10.22 10.54 12.45
CA ILE A 167 -10.26 9.47 11.40
C ILE A 167 -9.07 8.50 11.56
N GLU A 168 -8.69 8.23 12.78
CA GLU A 168 -7.36 7.75 13.14
C GLU A 168 -7.35 6.23 13.26
N GLY A 169 -6.34 5.59 12.66
CA GLY A 169 -6.21 4.12 12.65
C GLY A 169 -6.86 3.40 11.48
N TRP A 170 -7.34 4.11 10.44
CA TRP A 170 -7.97 3.45 9.29
C TRP A 170 -6.99 2.61 8.45
N VAL A 171 -5.68 2.84 8.54
CA VAL A 171 -4.69 2.03 7.83
C VAL A 171 -3.60 1.54 8.78
N ALA A 172 -3.32 0.24 8.68
CA ALA A 172 -2.17 -0.42 9.26
C ALA A 172 -1.45 -1.24 8.18
N LEU A 173 -0.14 -1.29 8.26
CA LEU A 173 0.74 -2.09 7.41
C LEU A 173 1.46 -3.08 8.30
N ARG A 174 1.37 -4.36 7.95
CA ARG A 174 2.11 -5.46 8.54
C ARG A 174 3.39 -5.69 7.75
N LEU A 175 4.50 -5.74 8.45
CA LEU A 175 5.84 -6.02 7.92
C LEU A 175 6.46 -7.14 8.75
N ASP A 176 7.20 -8.02 8.08
CA ASP A 176 8.07 -8.96 8.78
C ASP A 176 9.35 -8.24 9.25
N GLY A 177 9.86 -8.64 10.42
CA GLY A 177 11.08 -8.13 11.01
C GLY A 177 10.98 -6.76 11.70
N ASN A 178 12.14 -6.17 11.98
CA ASN A 178 12.32 -4.87 12.62
C ASN A 178 13.09 -3.88 11.71
N PRO A 179 12.48 -3.39 10.62
CA PRO A 179 13.19 -2.63 9.60
C PRO A 179 13.72 -1.27 10.09
N TRP A 180 13.25 -0.76 11.22
CA TRP A 180 13.73 0.49 11.80
C TRP A 180 14.58 0.31 13.06
N HIS A 181 14.97 -0.93 13.37
CA HIS A 181 15.72 -1.27 14.59
C HIS A 181 15.09 -0.63 15.83
N ILE A 182 13.77 -0.76 15.95
CA ILE A 182 12.99 -0.30 17.11
C ILE A 182 13.45 -1.13 18.31
N GLY A 183 14.34 -0.53 19.12
CA GLY A 183 14.99 -1.15 20.27
C GLY A 183 14.60 -0.49 21.59
N HIS A 184 14.98 -1.14 22.69
CA HIS A 184 14.66 -0.78 24.06
C HIS A 184 15.06 0.65 24.46
N HIS A 185 14.15 1.39 25.09
CA HIS A 185 14.52 2.32 26.16
C HIS A 185 14.76 1.51 27.44
N THR A 186 15.80 1.87 28.20
CA THR A 186 16.19 1.29 29.49
C THR A 186 14.99 0.95 30.38
N VAL A 187 14.83 -0.33 30.68
CA VAL A 187 13.86 -0.82 31.67
C VAL A 187 14.24 -0.22 33.02
N MET A 188 13.40 0.67 33.57
CA MET A 188 13.42 0.94 35.00
C MET A 188 12.57 -0.14 35.68
N GLU A 189 13.13 -0.79 36.70
CA GLU A 189 12.40 -1.75 37.53
C GLU A 189 11.08 -1.14 38.03
N GLY A 190 9.98 -1.87 37.82
CA GLY A 190 8.64 -1.47 38.27
C GLY A 190 7.75 -0.78 37.23
N ALA A 191 8.25 -0.51 36.01
CA ALA A 191 7.43 0.02 34.93
C ALA A 191 6.72 -1.10 34.12
N PRO A 192 5.49 -0.87 33.60
CA PRO A 192 4.86 -1.79 32.65
C PRO A 192 5.79 -2.05 31.46
N LEU A 193 5.72 -3.27 30.90
CA LEU A 193 6.55 -3.69 29.75
C LEU A 193 6.58 -2.58 28.68
N PRO A 194 7.77 -2.15 28.24
CA PRO A 194 7.88 -1.05 27.29
C PRO A 194 7.23 -1.45 25.96
N GLN A 195 6.28 -0.63 25.48
CA GLN A 195 5.84 -0.72 24.09
C GLN A 195 7.03 -0.33 23.20
N LEU A 196 7.58 -1.27 22.43
CA LEU A 196 8.60 -0.99 21.42
C LEU A 196 7.98 -0.22 20.27
N ARG A 197 7.85 1.09 20.46
CA ARG A 197 7.13 2.00 19.57
C ARG A 197 8.03 3.15 19.14
N ARG A 198 7.91 3.52 17.86
CA ARG A 198 8.48 4.73 17.29
C ARG A 198 7.38 5.59 16.69
N GLU A 199 7.51 6.91 16.84
CA GLU A 199 6.57 7.88 16.28
C GLU A 199 7.26 8.82 15.30
N TRP A 200 6.52 9.21 14.27
CA TRP A 200 6.91 10.27 13.34
C TRP A 200 5.82 11.34 13.33
N ARG A 201 6.25 12.60 13.17
CA ARG A 201 5.36 13.75 13.04
C ARG A 201 5.58 14.44 11.71
N ALA A 202 4.53 15.07 11.19
CA ALA A 202 4.64 15.94 10.03
C ALA A 202 5.53 17.16 10.35
N ASN A 203 6.72 17.22 9.71
CA ASN A 203 7.65 18.34 9.87
C ASN A 203 7.26 19.51 8.95
N GLY A 204 6.09 20.12 9.18
CA GLY A 204 5.58 21.26 8.40
C GLY A 204 5.25 20.96 6.93
N LYS A 205 5.23 19.68 6.54
CA LYS A 205 4.80 19.20 5.23
C LYS A 205 3.39 18.63 5.31
N PRO A 206 2.59 18.67 4.23
CA PRO A 206 1.24 18.12 4.23
C PRO A 206 1.20 16.58 4.19
N HIS A 207 2.33 15.90 4.36
CA HIS A 207 2.43 14.45 4.38
C HIS A 207 3.66 14.00 5.18
N VAL A 208 3.62 12.76 5.67
CA VAL A 208 4.79 12.07 6.23
C VAL A 208 5.23 10.97 5.27
N THR A 209 6.52 10.95 4.96
CA THR A 209 7.15 9.90 4.16
C THR A 209 8.05 9.05 5.05
N LEU A 210 7.71 7.76 5.19
CA LEU A 210 8.58 6.77 5.80
C LEU A 210 9.31 6.00 4.69
N SER A 211 10.60 5.77 4.86
CA SER A 211 11.36 4.88 3.98
C SER A 211 11.62 3.59 4.75
N LEU A 212 11.16 2.48 4.19
CA LEU A 212 11.53 1.14 4.63
C LEU A 212 12.89 0.82 4.02
N PRO A 213 13.96 0.77 4.84
CA PRO A 213 15.29 0.48 4.34
C PRO A 213 15.34 -0.94 3.75
N GLY A 214 16.25 -1.09 2.81
CA GLY A 214 16.58 -2.38 2.21
C GLY A 214 17.27 -3.31 3.19
#